data_AF-A0A2V5QXW9-F1
#
_entry.id   AF-A0A2V5QXW9-F1
#
_cell.length_a   1.000
_cell.length_b   1.000
_cell.length_c   1.000
_cell.angle_alpha   90.00
_cell.angle_beta   90.00
_cell.angle_gamma   90.00
#
_symmetry.space_group_name_H-M   'P 1'
#
loop_
_entity.id
_entity.type
_entity.pdbx_description
1 polymer ?
#
loop_
_entity_poly.entity_id
_entity_poly.type
_entity_poly.pdbx_seq_one_letter_code
_entity_poly.pdbx_strand_id
1 'polypeptide(L)'
;MCDIVRRGDTFAILFALLLVIPVYNGSRTIGPLVEHIQTIFMTTPFEVILVNDGSNDESEMVCWELAEKFPQTVGFVHLSRN
;
A
#
# COMPACT_ATOMS: atom_id res chain seq x y z
N MET A 1 -27.27 -24.97 -7.15
CA MET A 1 -28.05 -24.68 -8.37
C MET A 1 -28.65 -23.30 -8.18
N CYS A 2 -28.32 -22.38 -9.09
CA CYS A 2 -28.75 -20.99 -9.17
C CYS A 2 -28.23 -20.02 -8.09
N ASP A 3 -27.76 -18.81 -8.37
CA ASP A 3 -27.31 -18.15 -9.60
C ASP A 3 -26.77 -16.79 -9.14
N ILE A 4 -25.47 -16.53 -9.25
CA ILE A 4 -24.94 -15.17 -9.36
C ILE A 4 -23.96 -15.17 -10.52
N VAL A 5 -24.49 -15.43 -11.72
CA VAL A 5 -23.98 -14.79 -12.92
C VAL A 5 -24.57 -13.38 -12.93
N ARG A 6 -23.95 -12.45 -12.19
CA ARG A 6 -24.11 -11.03 -12.46
C ARG A 6 -23.17 -10.69 -13.61
N ARG A 7 -23.75 -10.74 -14.81
CA ARG A 7 -23.52 -9.86 -15.96
C ARG A 7 -22.17 -9.10 -15.98
N GLY A 8 -21.29 -9.46 -16.92
CA GLY A 8 -20.80 -8.45 -17.87
C GLY A 8 -19.45 -7.75 -17.64
N ASP A 9 -18.66 -8.03 -16.62
CA ASP A 9 -17.40 -7.31 -16.41
C ASP A 9 -16.17 -8.09 -16.89
N THR A 10 -16.07 -8.34 -18.19
CA THR A 10 -14.83 -8.81 -18.84
C THR A 10 -13.73 -7.73 -18.88
N PHE A 11 -13.82 -6.68 -18.05
CA PHE A 11 -12.91 -5.53 -18.06
C PHE A 11 -12.78 -4.82 -16.69
N ALA A 12 -12.78 -5.55 -15.56
CA ALA A 12 -12.59 -4.97 -14.22
C ALA A 12 -11.12 -4.93 -13.74
N ILE A 13 -10.14 -4.98 -14.65
CA ILE A 13 -8.71 -4.76 -14.34
C ILE A 13 -8.15 -3.60 -15.16
N LEU A 14 -8.93 -2.56 -15.49
CA LEU A 14 -8.42 -1.62 -16.48
C LEU A 14 -7.34 -0.67 -15.95
N PHE A 15 -7.44 -0.19 -14.71
CA PHE A 15 -6.39 0.63 -14.09
C PHE A 15 -6.42 0.48 -12.57
N ALA A 16 -5.53 -0.36 -12.04
CA ALA A 16 -5.17 -0.34 -10.62
C ALA A 16 -3.90 0.53 -10.48
N LEU A 17 -3.88 1.41 -9.49
CA LEU A 17 -2.72 2.28 -9.22
C LEU A 17 -1.77 1.57 -8.26
N LEU A 18 -0.50 1.43 -8.65
CA LEU A 18 0.55 0.94 -7.76
C LEU A 18 1.46 2.10 -7.37
N LEU A 19 1.53 2.42 -6.08
CA LEU A 19 2.39 3.47 -5.54
C LEU A 19 3.57 2.82 -4.82
N VAL A 20 4.77 2.97 -5.38
CA VAL A 20 6.01 2.53 -4.71
C VAL A 20 6.62 3.74 -4.00
N ILE A 21 6.76 3.66 -2.67
CA ILE A 21 7.23 4.77 -1.84
C ILE A 21 8.52 4.35 -1.13
N PRO A 22 9.69 4.85 -1.55
CA PRO A 22 10.90 4.69 -0.77
C PRO A 22 10.79 5.50 0.53
N VAL A 23 11.18 4.87 1.64
CA VAL A 23 11.14 5.46 2.97
C VAL A 23 12.55 5.49 3.52
N TYR A 24 13.04 6.71 3.76
CA TYR A 24 14.32 6.97 4.42
C TYR A 24 14.14 8.02 5.50
N ASN A 25 14.30 7.62 6.77
CA ASN A 25 14.12 8.48 7.95
C ASN A 25 12.76 9.23 7.98
N GLY A 26 11.70 8.54 7.58
CA GLY A 26 10.34 9.07 7.40
C GLY A 26 9.32 8.61 8.44
N SER A 27 9.74 8.07 9.58
CA SER A 27 8.89 7.50 10.65
C SER A 27 7.69 8.38 11.02
N ARG A 28 7.88 9.70 11.08
CA ARG A 28 6.83 10.66 11.47
C ARG A 28 5.87 11.06 10.35
N THR A 29 6.27 10.85 9.10
CA THR A 29 5.53 11.35 7.92
C THR A 29 4.83 10.23 7.15
N ILE A 30 5.38 9.01 7.20
CA ILE A 30 4.86 7.91 6.37
C ILE A 30 3.45 7.46 6.80
N GLY A 31 3.16 7.47 8.11
CA GLY A 31 1.82 7.15 8.63
C GLY A 31 0.73 8.08 8.08
N PRO A 32 0.80 9.40 8.33
CA PRO A 32 -0.18 10.36 7.80
C PRO A 32 -0.30 10.31 6.27
N LEU A 33 0.81 10.09 5.55
CA LEU A 33 0.78 9.95 4.09
C LEU A 33 -0.06 8.75 3.67
N VAL A 34 0.18 7.58 4.26
CA VAL A 34 -0.58 6.36 3.94
C VAL A 34 -2.06 6.56 4.28
N GLU A 35 -2.40 7.13 5.43
CA GLU A 35 -3.80 7.40 5.80
C GLU A 35 -4.50 8.35 4.82
N HIS A 36 -3.80 9.38 4.33
CA HIS A 36 -4.33 10.26 3.30
C HIS A 36 -4.53 9.54 1.96
N ILE A 37 -3.60 8.66 1.56
CA ILE A 37 -3.74 7.85 0.34
C ILE A 37 -4.99 6.96 0.43
N GLN A 38 -5.21 6.28 1.57
CA GLN A 38 -6.43 5.48 1.80
C GLN A 38 -7.70 6.31 1.61
N THR A 39 -7.69 7.56 2.10
CA THR A 39 -8.84 8.46 1.98
C THR A 39 -9.06 8.92 0.54
N ILE A 40 -8.00 9.32 -0.17
CA ILE A 40 -8.08 9.85 -1.54
C ILE A 40 -8.54 8.77 -2.52
N PHE A 41 -8.02 7.55 -2.39
CA PHE A 41 -8.30 6.44 -3.31
C PHE A 41 -9.36 5.48 -2.79
N MET A 42 -10.19 5.87 -1.82
CA MET A 42 -11.21 4.99 -1.22
C MET A 42 -12.16 4.32 -2.23
N THR A 43 -12.37 4.91 -3.41
CA THR A 43 -13.24 4.38 -4.49
C THR A 43 -12.46 3.86 -5.70
N THR A 44 -11.13 3.90 -5.67
CA THR A 44 -10.24 3.49 -6.78
C THR A 44 -9.38 2.32 -6.33
N PRO A 45 -9.30 1.20 -7.04
CA PRO A 45 -8.38 0.11 -6.67
C PRO A 45 -6.92 0.58 -6.70
N PHE A 46 -6.20 0.40 -5.58
CA PHE A 46 -4.80 0.75 -5.48
C PHE A 46 -4.04 -0.19 -4.53
N GLU A 47 -2.71 -0.17 -4.67
CA GLU A 47 -1.77 -0.82 -3.76
C GLU A 47 -0.58 0.12 -3.50
N VAL A 48 -0.11 0.16 -2.26
CA VAL A 48 1.06 0.91 -1.83
C VAL A 48 2.14 -0.08 -1.42
N ILE A 49 3.31 0.02 -2.02
CA ILE A 49 4.49 -0.73 -1.61
C ILE A 49 5.47 0.22 -0.93
N LEU A 50 5.61 0.07 0.37
CA LEU A 50 6.59 0.79 1.17
C LEU A 50 7.93 0.08 1.06
N VAL A 51 8.99 0.81 0.72
CA VAL A 51 10.33 0.26 0.57
C VAL A 51 11.25 0.96 1.57
N ASN A 52 11.69 0.27 2.63
CA ASN A 52 12.68 0.84 3.52
C ASN A 52 14.03 0.91 2.80
N ASP A 53 14.53 2.12 2.59
CA ASP A 53 15.77 2.42 1.86
C ASP A 53 16.95 2.64 2.84
N GLY A 54 17.09 1.75 3.82
CA GLY A 54 18.17 1.81 4.80
C GLY A 54 18.01 2.92 5.85
N SER A 55 16.79 3.18 6.31
CA SER A 55 16.53 4.14 7.40
C SER A 55 17.29 3.78 8.68
N ASN A 56 17.70 4.81 9.43
CA ASN A 56 18.34 4.66 10.75
C ASN A 56 17.42 5.05 11.93
N ASP A 57 16.19 5.47 11.63
CA ASP A 57 15.16 5.78 12.62
C ASP A 57 14.12 4.63 12.71
N GLU A 58 12.97 4.92 13.33
CA GLU A 58 11.88 3.95 13.52
C GLU A 58 11.07 3.65 12.23
N SER A 59 11.50 4.13 11.04
CA SER A 59 10.72 4.00 9.80
C SER A 59 10.36 2.56 9.46
N GLU A 60 11.25 1.61 9.71
CA GLU A 60 10.99 0.19 9.47
C GLU A 60 9.82 -0.33 10.31
N MET A 61 9.83 -0.03 11.61
CA MET A 61 8.76 -0.42 12.53
C MET A 61 7.42 0.21 12.10
N VAL A 62 7.42 1.50 11.78
CA VAL A 62 6.21 2.20 11.34
C VAL A 62 5.68 1.62 10.01
N CYS A 63 6.56 1.27 9.07
CA CYS A 63 6.13 0.66 7.81
C CYS A 63 5.52 -0.74 8.03
N TRP A 64 6.09 -1.52 8.95
CA TRP A 64 5.53 -2.81 9.35
C TRP A 64 4.12 -2.66 9.94
N GLU A 65 3.95 -1.75 10.90
CA GLU A 65 2.65 -1.45 11.52
C GLU A 65 1.61 -1.00 10.48
N LEU A 66 2.02 -0.22 9.48
CA LEU A 66 1.13 0.21 8.39
C LEU A 66 0.69 -0.95 7.50
N ALA A 67 1.59 -1.89 7.20
CA ALA A 67 1.26 -3.10 6.44
C ALA A 67 0.30 -4.01 7.22
N GLU A 68 0.47 -4.12 8.55
CA GLU A 68 -0.48 -4.85 9.41
C GLU A 68 -1.83 -4.13 9.53
N LYS A 69 -1.84 -2.80 9.59
CA LYS A 69 -3.04 -1.98 9.69
C LYS A 69 -3.88 -2.02 8.40
N PHE A 70 -3.24 -2.11 7.24
CA PHE A 70 -3.88 -2.07 5.93
C PHE A 70 -3.46 -3.24 5.01
N PRO A 71 -3.71 -4.50 5.41
CA PRO A 71 -3.13 -5.68 4.74
C PRO A 71 -3.68 -5.95 3.34
N GLN A 72 -4.73 -5.24 2.92
CA GLN A 72 -5.33 -5.38 1.58
C GLN A 72 -4.78 -4.37 0.57
N THR A 73 -4.14 -3.30 1.03
CA THR A 73 -3.72 -2.18 0.18
C THR A 73 -2.28 -1.72 0.44
N VAL A 74 -1.61 -2.24 1.48
CA VAL A 74 -0.22 -1.87 1.82
C VAL A 74 0.65 -3.12 1.92
N GLY A 75 1.72 -3.15 1.13
CA GLY A 75 2.84 -4.07 1.24
C GLY A 75 4.10 -3.36 1.75
N PHE A 76 5.00 -4.11 2.37
CA PHE A 76 6.26 -3.59 2.88
C PHE A 76 7.45 -4.48 2.46
N VAL A 77 8.51 -3.84 1.99
CA VAL A 77 9.77 -4.48 1.55
C VAL A 77 10.95 -3.77 2.23
N HIS A 78 11.87 -4.55 2.77
CA HIS A 78 13.16 -4.06 3.27
C HIS A 78 14.26 -4.33 2.25
N LEU A 79 15.03 -3.31 1.86
CA LEU A 79 16.21 -3.51 1.00
C LEU A 79 17.43 -3.83 1.86
N SER A 80 17.95 -5.05 1.75
CA SER A 80 19.27 -5.39 2.30
C SER A 80 20.35 -4.69 1.48
N ARG A 81 21.22 -3.89 2.12
CA ARG A 81 22.33 -3.20 1.44
C ARG A 81 23.22 -4.22 0.71
N ASN A 82 23.49 -3.97 -0.58
CA ASN A 82 24.40 -4.75 -1.41
C ASN A 82 25.86 -4.34 -1.21
#